data_AF-A0A829VYM3-F1
#
_entry.id   AF-A0A829VYM3-F1
#
_cell.length_a   1.000
_cell.length_b   1.000
_cell.length_c   1.000
_cell.angle_alpha   90.00
_cell.angle_beta   90.00
_cell.angle_gamma   90.00
#
_symmetry.space_group_name_H-M   'P 1'
#
loop_
_entity.id
_entity.type
_entity.pdbx_description
1 polymer ?
#
loop_
_entity_poly.entity_id
_entity_poly.type
_entity_poly.pdbx_seq_one_letter_code
_entity_poly.pdbx_strand_id
1 'polypeptide(L)'
;MRCYCKTFNRTRVTYQDCIVCDEWHNLFIFDRWYTKNHYVIPDERMELDKDIIHKGNKVYSPENCVFVPQRINKLIVNAKRIRGEFPIGVYFDKQKQRFIANMNYEGKNLKIKHCRLPIEAFCWYKLYKEDYIKQVADVYRDLIPKRLYEALYNWTVEITD
;
A
#
# COMPACT_ATOMS: atom_id res chain seq x y z
N MET A 1 3.55 -7.42 19.87
CA MET A 1 3.77 -6.27 18.97
C MET A 1 4.59 -6.74 17.76
N ARG A 2 4.15 -6.45 16.53
CA ARG A 2 4.79 -6.97 15.29
C ARG A 2 6.25 -6.53 15.16
N CYS A 3 6.58 -5.30 15.58
CA CYS A 3 7.92 -4.71 15.47
C CYS A 3 8.97 -5.32 16.41
N TYR A 4 8.58 -5.82 17.59
CA TYR A 4 9.54 -6.27 18.63
C TYR A 4 9.59 -7.80 18.79
N CYS A 5 8.83 -8.55 17.99
CA CYS A 5 8.89 -10.00 18.01
C CYS A 5 10.06 -10.49 17.13
N LYS A 6 11.17 -10.89 17.76
CA LYS A 6 12.38 -11.37 17.05
C LYS A 6 12.10 -12.50 16.07
N THR A 7 11.20 -13.43 16.42
CA THR A 7 10.78 -14.55 15.55
C THR A 7 9.99 -14.06 14.33
N PHE A 8 9.17 -13.01 14.52
CA PHE A 8 8.37 -12.40 13.45
C PHE A 8 9.22 -11.58 12.48
N ASN A 9 10.18 -10.80 12.98
CA ASN A 9 11.08 -10.00 12.16
C ASN A 9 12.02 -10.85 11.29
N ARG A 10 12.50 -12.00 11.81
CA ARG A 10 13.34 -12.93 11.04
C ARG A 10 12.67 -13.45 9.76
N THR A 11 11.35 -13.57 9.74
CA THR A 11 10.59 -14.10 8.58
C THR A 11 9.96 -13.00 7.73
N ARG A 12 9.91 -11.76 8.23
CA ARG A 12 9.30 -10.61 7.56
C ARG A 12 10.22 -9.39 7.61
N VAL A 13 11.20 -9.37 6.71
CA VAL A 13 12.17 -8.27 6.53
C VAL A 13 11.50 -6.89 6.45
N THR A 14 10.28 -6.80 5.91
CA THR A 14 9.49 -5.55 5.83
C THR A 14 9.26 -4.86 7.18
N TYR A 15 9.30 -5.59 8.30
CA TYR A 15 9.11 -5.05 9.65
C TYR A 15 10.41 -4.87 10.44
N GLN A 16 11.56 -5.27 9.87
CA GLN A 16 12.84 -5.29 10.58
C GLN A 16 13.28 -3.90 11.06
N ASP A 17 13.02 -2.88 10.26
CA ASP A 17 13.38 -1.50 10.57
C ASP A 17 12.18 -0.69 11.10
N CYS A 18 11.03 -1.34 11.32
CA CYS A 18 9.84 -0.64 11.80
C CYS A 18 9.90 -0.47 13.32
N ILE A 19 9.59 0.72 13.81
CA ILE A 19 9.53 1.04 15.23
C ILE A 19 8.15 1.59 15.61
N VAL A 20 7.84 1.60 16.90
CA VAL A 20 6.65 2.23 17.45
C VAL A 20 7.11 3.43 18.26
N CYS A 21 6.48 4.60 18.10
CA CYS A 21 6.84 5.79 18.88
C CYS A 21 6.75 5.51 20.39
N ASP A 22 7.59 6.19 21.16
CA ASP A 22 7.77 5.87 22.58
C ASP A 22 6.47 6.01 23.38
N GLU A 23 5.61 6.97 23.01
CA GLU A 23 4.34 7.17 23.71
C GLU A 23 3.39 5.99 23.56
N TRP A 24 3.42 5.28 22.42
CA TRP A 24 2.58 4.11 22.17
C TRP A 24 3.09 2.84 22.84
N HIS A 25 4.23 2.88 23.53
CA HIS A 25 4.64 1.80 24.43
C HIS A 25 3.83 1.87 25.73
N ASN A 26 3.21 3.01 26.03
CA ASN A 26 2.16 3.13 27.02
C ASN A 26 0.81 2.72 26.39
N LEU A 27 0.29 1.57 26.82
CA LEU A 27 -0.96 1.02 26.31
C LEU A 27 -2.15 1.98 26.46
N PHE A 28 -2.22 2.78 27.53
CA PHE A 28 -3.31 3.73 27.73
C PHE A 28 -3.29 4.89 26.73
N ILE A 29 -2.09 5.33 26.33
CA ILE A 29 -1.95 6.38 25.32
C ILE A 29 -2.38 5.84 23.96
N PHE A 30 -1.93 4.63 23.61
CA PHE A 30 -2.35 3.97 22.38
C PHE A 30 -3.86 3.70 22.36
N ASP A 31 -4.43 3.19 23.45
CA ASP A 31 -5.87 2.88 23.56
C ASP A 31 -6.74 4.14 23.40
N ARG A 32 -6.33 5.27 24.00
CA ARG A 32 -6.99 6.56 23.82
C ARG A 32 -6.95 7.01 22.35
N TRP A 33 -5.81 6.85 21.68
CA TRP A 33 -5.68 7.16 20.26
C TRP A 33 -6.54 6.21 19.40
N TYR A 34 -6.49 4.91 19.68
CA TYR A 34 -7.27 3.89 18.99
C TYR A 34 -8.76 4.22 19.06
N THR A 35 -9.28 4.42 20.26
CA THR A 35 -10.70 4.69 20.50
C THR A 35 -11.18 5.95 19.79
N LYS A 36 -10.33 6.98 19.69
CA LYS A 36 -10.65 8.23 18.99
C LYS A 36 -10.62 8.12 17.47
N ASN A 37 -9.76 7.26 16.92
CA ASN A 37 -9.46 7.23 15.48
C ASN A 37 -10.03 6.00 14.76
N HIS A 38 -10.41 4.95 15.48
CA HIS A 38 -10.97 3.75 14.91
C HIS A 38 -12.42 3.99 14.46
N TYR A 39 -12.73 3.54 13.26
CA TYR A 39 -14.06 3.58 12.66
C TYR A 39 -14.30 2.26 11.93
N VAL A 40 -15.57 1.93 11.68
CA VAL A 40 -15.96 0.70 10.99
C VAL A 40 -16.75 1.05 9.76
N ILE A 41 -16.41 0.41 8.65
CA ILE A 41 -17.23 0.39 7.43
C ILE A 41 -17.91 -0.98 7.37
N PRO A 42 -19.24 -1.05 7.15
CA PRO A 42 -19.94 -2.33 7.01
C PRO A 42 -19.27 -3.23 5.96
N ASP A 43 -19.18 -4.53 6.26
CA ASP A 43 -18.58 -5.56 5.39
C ASP A 43 -17.09 -5.37 5.05
N GLU A 44 -16.41 -4.42 5.69
CA GLU A 44 -14.97 -4.19 5.52
C GLU A 44 -14.17 -4.61 6.74
N ARG A 45 -13.01 -5.21 6.48
CA ARG A 45 -12.01 -5.48 7.53
C ARG A 45 -11.08 -4.28 7.65
N MET A 46 -11.12 -3.60 8.79
CA MET A 46 -10.23 -2.47 9.06
C MET A 46 -8.83 -2.93 9.48
N GLU A 47 -7.80 -2.26 8.98
CA GLU A 47 -6.39 -2.53 9.27
C GLU A 47 -5.68 -1.21 9.61
N LEU A 48 -4.77 -1.24 10.59
CA LEU A 48 -3.91 -0.10 10.90
C LEU A 48 -2.73 -0.08 9.92
N ASP A 49 -2.60 1.00 9.16
CA ASP A 49 -1.47 1.24 8.25
C ASP A 49 -0.64 2.44 8.70
N LYS A 50 0.67 2.46 8.40
CA LYS A 50 1.62 3.52 8.80
C LYS A 50 2.28 4.24 7.62
N ASP A 51 2.06 3.74 6.40
CA ASP A 51 2.82 4.09 5.19
C ASP A 51 1.97 4.85 4.18
N ILE A 52 0.64 4.73 4.24
CA ILE A 52 -0.25 5.38 3.27
C ILE A 52 -0.19 6.91 3.41
N ILE A 53 -0.17 7.43 4.64
CA ILE A 53 -0.07 8.89 4.87
C ILE A 53 1.33 9.40 4.51
N HIS A 54 2.38 8.67 4.92
CA HIS A 54 3.77 9.02 4.65
C HIS A 54 4.49 7.82 4.03
N LYS A 55 4.60 7.83 2.70
CA LYS A 55 5.17 6.73 1.92
C LYS A 55 6.60 6.42 2.35
N GLY A 56 6.87 5.14 2.63
CA GLY A 56 8.18 4.66 3.03
C GLY A 56 8.52 4.91 4.51
N ASN A 57 7.58 5.41 5.30
CA ASN A 57 7.72 5.55 6.73
C ASN A 57 8.02 4.20 7.43
N LYS A 58 8.67 4.27 8.57
CA LYS A 58 9.03 3.11 9.39
C LYS A 58 8.49 3.21 10.81
N VAL A 59 7.84 4.31 11.18
CA VAL A 59 7.40 4.57 12.55
C VAL A 59 5.88 4.48 12.68
N TYR A 60 5.40 3.58 13.52
CA TYR A 60 4.01 3.61 13.96
C TYR A 60 3.84 4.77 14.96
N SER A 61 3.08 5.80 14.59
CA SER A 61 2.80 6.97 15.41
C SER A 61 1.45 7.60 15.01
N PRO A 62 0.85 8.48 15.84
CA PRO A 62 -0.42 9.15 15.52
C PRO A 62 -0.47 9.86 14.17
N GLU A 63 0.65 10.45 13.76
CA GLU A 63 0.81 11.26 12.54
C GLU A 63 0.91 10.37 11.30
N ASN A 64 1.56 9.21 11.45
CA ASN A 64 1.81 8.27 10.37
C ASN A 64 0.67 7.27 10.17
N CYS A 65 -0.02 6.93 11.26
CA CYS A 65 -0.96 5.84 11.25
C CYS A 65 -2.40 6.25 10.97
N VAL A 66 -3.09 5.40 10.23
CA VAL A 66 -4.51 5.54 9.92
C VAL A 66 -5.15 4.16 9.77
N PHE A 67 -6.39 4.01 10.24
CA PHE A 67 -7.18 2.82 9.96
C PHE A 67 -7.69 2.88 8.53
N VAL A 68 -7.56 1.79 7.79
CA VAL A 68 -7.96 1.68 6.39
C VAL A 68 -8.72 0.38 6.14
N PRO A 69 -9.66 0.36 5.20
CA PRO A 69 -10.21 -0.89 4.67
C PRO A 69 -9.09 -1.78 4.12
N GLN A 70 -9.19 -3.09 4.34
CA GLN A 70 -8.23 -4.06 3.81
C GLN A 70 -8.10 -3.94 2.28
N ARG A 71 -9.18 -3.61 1.56
CA ARG A 71 -9.13 -3.36 0.11
C ARG A 71 -8.13 -2.26 -0.24
N ILE A 72 -8.17 -1.13 0.46
CA ILE A 72 -7.25 -0.01 0.28
C ILE A 72 -5.81 -0.44 0.64
N ASN A 73 -5.64 -1.13 1.77
CA ASN A 73 -4.31 -1.59 2.16
C ASN A 73 -3.66 -2.50 1.10
N LYS A 74 -4.41 -3.51 0.62
CA LYS A 74 -3.96 -4.42 -0.45
C LYS A 74 -3.72 -3.69 -1.77
N LEU A 75 -4.43 -2.61 -2.04
CA LEU A 75 -4.26 -1.82 -3.25
C LEU A 75 -2.89 -1.12 -3.26
N ILE A 76 -2.43 -0.64 -2.11
CA ILE A 76 -1.20 0.16 -1.99
C ILE A 76 0.04 -0.71 -1.69
N VAL A 77 -0.13 -1.83 -1.01
CA VAL A 77 0.99 -2.71 -0.65
C VAL A 77 1.62 -3.34 -1.90
N ASN A 78 2.89 -3.01 -2.11
CA ASN A 78 3.69 -3.54 -3.20
C ASN A 78 4.45 -4.77 -2.71
N ALA A 79 4.31 -5.91 -3.41
CA ALA A 79 4.90 -7.20 -3.04
C ALA A 79 6.42 -7.27 -3.27
N LYS A 80 7.17 -6.28 -2.76
CA LYS A 80 8.62 -6.07 -2.98
C LYS A 80 9.46 -7.34 -2.82
N ARG A 81 9.11 -8.20 -1.86
CA ARG A 81 9.86 -9.44 -1.55
C ARG A 81 9.86 -10.48 -2.69
N ILE A 82 8.83 -10.50 -3.53
CA ILE A 82 8.65 -11.53 -4.59
C ILE A 82 8.96 -10.93 -5.97
N ARG A 83 9.58 -9.75 -6.01
CA ARG A 83 9.80 -9.02 -7.26
C ARG A 83 10.90 -9.66 -8.10
N GLY A 84 10.72 -9.62 -9.42
CA GLY A 84 11.76 -9.93 -10.40
C GLY A 84 12.61 -8.71 -10.76
N GLU A 85 13.33 -8.80 -11.87
CA GLU A 85 14.30 -7.80 -12.34
C GLU A 85 13.68 -6.52 -12.91
N PHE A 86 12.39 -6.54 -13.24
CA PHE A 86 11.70 -5.43 -13.90
C PHE A 86 10.97 -4.51 -12.91
N PRO A 87 10.65 -3.26 -13.34
CA PRO A 87 9.82 -2.35 -12.55
C PRO A 87 8.50 -2.98 -12.10
N ILE A 88 7.91 -2.42 -11.04
CA ILE A 88 6.64 -2.88 -10.49
C ILE A 88 5.57 -2.85 -11.57
N GLY A 89 4.74 -3.88 -11.57
CA GLY A 89 3.70 -4.05 -12.57
C GLY A 89 4.23 -4.39 -13.97
N VAL A 90 5.53 -4.68 -14.12
CA VAL A 90 6.12 -5.07 -15.40
C VAL A 90 6.62 -6.51 -15.32
N TYR A 91 6.30 -7.29 -16.34
CA TYR A 91 6.96 -8.58 -16.58
C TYR A 91 7.27 -8.77 -18.06
N PHE A 92 8.24 -9.63 -18.39
CA PHE A 92 8.58 -9.94 -19.77
C PHE A 92 7.86 -11.21 -20.24
N ASP A 93 7.10 -11.10 -21.32
CA ASP A 93 6.46 -12.24 -21.98
C ASP A 93 7.43 -12.84 -23.01
N LYS A 94 7.98 -14.01 -22.69
CA LYS A 94 8.97 -14.70 -23.53
C LYS A 94 8.39 -15.19 -24.85
N GLN A 95 7.09 -15.52 -24.93
CA GLN A 95 6.49 -16.00 -26.18
C GLN A 95 6.31 -14.84 -27.16
N LYS A 96 5.87 -13.68 -26.65
CA LYS A 96 5.62 -12.49 -27.47
C LYS A 96 6.84 -11.59 -27.64
N GLN A 97 7.90 -11.81 -26.87
CA GLN A 97 9.10 -10.97 -26.81
C GLN A 97 8.74 -9.49 -26.54
N ARG A 98 7.91 -9.26 -25.52
CA ARG A 98 7.39 -7.93 -25.14
C ARG A 98 7.35 -7.77 -23.62
N PHE A 99 7.52 -6.54 -23.17
CA PHE A 99 7.25 -6.14 -21.78
C PHE A 99 5.78 -5.86 -21.59
N ILE A 100 5.19 -6.38 -20.52
CA ILE A 100 3.76 -6.27 -20.24
C ILE A 100 3.57 -5.41 -19.01
N ALA A 101 2.81 -4.33 -19.16
CA ALA A 101 2.24 -3.58 -18.05
C ALA A 101 1.05 -4.36 -17.50
N ASN A 102 1.04 -4.62 -16.20
CA ASN A 102 0.12 -5.56 -15.57
C ASN A 102 -0.21 -5.14 -14.14
N MET A 103 -1.48 -5.25 -13.77
CA MET A 103 -1.90 -4.99 -12.39
C MET A 103 -3.03 -5.90 -11.94
N ASN A 104 -3.25 -5.97 -10.62
CA ASN A 104 -4.50 -6.50 -10.09
C ASN A 104 -5.57 -5.42 -10.16
N TYR A 105 -6.70 -5.74 -10.77
CA TYR A 105 -7.90 -4.91 -10.83
C TYR A 105 -9.07 -5.77 -10.37
N GLU A 106 -9.66 -5.43 -9.22
CA GLU A 106 -10.80 -6.15 -8.63
C GLU A 106 -10.58 -7.68 -8.52
N GLY A 107 -9.39 -8.07 -8.04
CA GLY A 107 -9.04 -9.48 -7.87
C GLY A 107 -8.63 -10.19 -9.16
N LYS A 108 -8.77 -9.55 -10.32
CA LYS A 108 -8.38 -10.09 -11.62
C LYS A 108 -7.04 -9.53 -12.07
N ASN A 109 -6.31 -10.34 -12.83
CA ASN A 109 -5.08 -9.90 -13.49
C ASN A 109 -5.42 -9.14 -14.79
N LEU A 110 -5.08 -7.86 -14.84
CA LEU A 110 -5.30 -7.00 -15.99
C LEU A 110 -3.98 -6.73 -16.72
N LYS A 111 -3.89 -7.19 -17.97
CA LYS A 111 -2.81 -6.85 -18.90
C LYS A 111 -3.15 -5.53 -19.59
N ILE A 112 -2.47 -4.47 -19.19
CA ILE A 112 -2.74 -3.09 -19.63
C ILE A 112 -2.17 -2.87 -21.04
N LYS A 113 -0.89 -3.19 -21.26
CA LYS A 113 -0.20 -2.88 -22.52
C LYS A 113 0.98 -3.80 -22.79
N HIS A 114 1.17 -4.14 -24.06
CA HIS A 114 2.39 -4.75 -24.60
C HIS A 114 3.33 -3.65 -25.12
N CYS A 115 4.56 -3.63 -24.61
CA CYS A 115 5.55 -2.58 -24.86
C CYS A 115 6.87 -3.19 -25.34
N ARG A 116 7.71 -2.37 -25.99
CA ARG A 116 9.05 -2.80 -26.42
C ARG A 116 10.09 -2.60 -25.34
N LEU A 117 9.90 -1.62 -24.46
CA LEU A 117 10.82 -1.29 -23.38
C LEU A 117 10.15 -1.48 -22.01
N PRO A 118 10.91 -1.87 -20.97
CA PRO A 118 10.37 -2.02 -19.63
C PRO A 118 9.89 -0.69 -19.04
N ILE A 119 10.58 0.41 -19.34
CA ILE A 119 10.19 1.76 -18.88
C ILE A 119 8.85 2.21 -19.48
N GLU A 120 8.59 1.88 -20.74
CA GLU A 120 7.31 2.16 -21.40
C GLU A 120 6.16 1.41 -20.71
N ALA A 121 6.37 0.12 -20.42
CA ALA A 121 5.40 -0.68 -19.67
C ALA A 121 5.17 -0.13 -18.26
N PHE A 122 6.23 0.34 -17.59
CA PHE A 122 6.10 0.95 -16.27
C PHE A 122 5.26 2.23 -16.31
N CYS A 123 5.46 3.12 -17.31
CA CYS A 123 4.66 4.33 -17.45
C CYS A 123 3.16 4.01 -17.62
N TRP A 124 2.83 2.98 -18.40
CA TRP A 124 1.45 2.48 -18.52
C TRP A 124 0.92 1.93 -17.20
N TYR A 125 1.71 1.14 -16.48
CA TYR A 125 1.33 0.65 -15.16
C TYR A 125 1.06 1.79 -14.17
N LYS A 126 1.99 2.75 -14.06
CA LYS A 126 1.89 3.91 -13.17
C LYS A 126 0.59 4.67 -13.43
N LEU A 127 0.33 5.03 -14.68
CA LEU A 127 -0.87 5.77 -15.08
C LEU A 127 -2.15 5.05 -14.64
N TYR A 128 -2.30 3.77 -15.00
CA TYR A 128 -3.50 2.99 -14.68
C TYR A 128 -3.64 2.68 -13.19
N LYS A 129 -2.51 2.48 -12.50
CA LYS A 129 -2.51 2.17 -11.08
C LYS A 129 -2.92 3.37 -10.24
N GLU A 130 -2.39 4.56 -10.54
CA GLU A 130 -2.74 5.81 -9.86
C GLU A 130 -4.20 6.19 -10.13
N ASP A 131 -4.66 6.03 -11.37
CA ASP A 131 -6.07 6.24 -11.71
C ASP A 131 -6.99 5.29 -10.93
N TYR A 132 -6.64 4.01 -10.86
CA TYR A 132 -7.43 3.05 -10.07
C TYR A 132 -7.41 3.34 -8.57
N ILE A 133 -6.30 3.84 -8.02
CA ILE A 133 -6.23 4.29 -6.63
C ILE A 133 -7.21 5.45 -6.38
N LYS A 134 -7.30 6.41 -7.31
CA LYS A 134 -8.27 7.52 -7.21
C LYS A 134 -9.71 7.02 -7.30
N GLN A 135 -10.01 6.12 -8.23
CA GLN A 135 -11.34 5.51 -8.33
C GLN A 135 -11.73 4.81 -7.03
N VAL A 136 -10.82 4.04 -6.43
CA VAL A 136 -11.08 3.40 -5.13
C VAL A 136 -11.25 4.46 -4.04
N ALA A 137 -10.41 5.50 -3.99
CA ALA A 137 -10.56 6.58 -3.03
C ALA A 137 -11.93 7.25 -3.12
N ASP A 138 -12.44 7.48 -4.34
CA ASP A 138 -13.75 8.07 -4.58
C ASP A 138 -14.90 7.18 -4.09
N VAL A 139 -14.81 5.86 -4.23
CA VAL A 139 -15.79 4.91 -3.64
C VAL A 139 -15.88 5.04 -2.13
N TYR A 140 -14.76 5.32 -1.46
CA TYR A 140 -14.70 5.43 0.00
C TYR A 140 -14.79 6.87 0.51
N ARG A 141 -14.95 7.88 -0.35
CA ARG A 141 -14.77 9.31 -0.04
C ARG A 141 -15.45 9.75 1.26
N ASP A 142 -16.72 9.37 1.44
CA ASP A 142 -17.53 9.78 2.59
C ASP A 142 -17.45 8.78 3.77
N LEU A 143 -16.71 7.69 3.59
CA LEU A 143 -16.58 6.59 4.55
C LEU A 143 -15.23 6.61 5.28
N ILE A 144 -14.24 7.34 4.75
CA ILE A 144 -12.88 7.39 5.30
C ILE A 144 -12.48 8.80 5.74
N PRO A 145 -11.52 8.93 6.67
CA PRO A 145 -11.01 10.24 7.07
C PRO A 145 -10.44 11.02 5.87
N LYS A 146 -10.69 12.33 5.85
CA LYS A 146 -10.19 13.24 4.80
C LYS A 146 -8.69 13.07 4.51
N ARG A 147 -7.88 12.93 5.55
CA ARG A 147 -6.42 12.71 5.40
C ARG A 147 -6.07 11.43 4.63
N LEU A 148 -6.86 10.35 4.78
CA LEU A 148 -6.64 9.11 4.03
C LEU A 148 -7.03 9.31 2.57
N TYR A 149 -8.18 9.94 2.33
CA TYR A 149 -8.64 10.26 0.97
C TYR A 149 -7.60 11.11 0.20
N GLU A 150 -7.11 12.19 0.82
CA GLU A 150 -6.08 13.06 0.23
C GLU A 150 -4.76 12.31 -0.03
N ALA A 151 -4.34 11.43 0.88
CA ALA A 151 -3.15 10.61 0.68
C ALA A 151 -3.29 9.65 -0.51
N LEU A 152 -4.47 9.04 -0.70
CA LEU A 152 -4.75 8.19 -1.85
C LEU A 152 -4.80 8.99 -3.16
N TYR A 153 -5.41 10.17 -3.16
CA TYR A 153 -5.53 10.99 -4.36
C TYR A 153 -4.18 11.53 -4.85
N ASN A 154 -3.28 11.81 -3.91
CA ASN A 154 -1.92 12.26 -4.17
C ASN A 154 -0.92 11.10 -4.28
N TRP A 155 -1.38 9.85 -4.19
CA TRP A 155 -0.50 8.69 -4.23
C TRP A 155 0.23 8.61 -5.56
N THR A 156 1.55 8.58 -5.49
CA THR A 156 2.42 8.50 -6.66
C THR A 156 3.13 7.14 -6.65
N VAL A 157 3.05 6.40 -7.75
CA VAL A 157 3.77 5.15 -7.98
C VAL A 157 5.15 5.45 -8.56
N GLU A 158 6.19 5.03 -7.86
CA GLU A 158 7.59 5.25 -8.25
C GLU A 158 8.17 4.01 -8.91
N ILE A 159 9.13 4.18 -9.82
CA ILE A 159 9.77 3.02 -10.47
C ILE A 159 10.52 2.13 -9.46
N THR A 160 10.99 2.74 -8.37
CA THR A 160 11.70 2.13 -7.25
C THR A 160 10.78 1.42 -6.24
N ASP A 161 9.45 1.46 -6.43
CA ASP A 161 8.45 0.91 -5.50
C ASP A 161 8.38 -0.60 -5.39
#